data_AF-A0A7Y8DT66-F1
#
_entry.id   AF-A0A7Y8DT66-F1
#
_cell.length_a   1.000
_cell.length_b   1.000
_cell.length_c   1.000
_cell.angle_alpha   90.00
_cell.angle_beta   90.00
_cell.angle_gamma   90.00
#
_symmetry.space_group_name_H-M   'P 1'
#
loop_
_entity.id
_entity.type
_entity.pdbx_description
1 polymer ?
#
loop_
_entity_poly.entity_id
_entity_poly.type
_entity_poly.pdbx_seq_one_letter_code
_entity_poly.pdbx_strand_id
1 'polypeptide(L)'
;MRPFLLLFLLFPVLELFVFVQVSSAIGFFPALLLIILGSMLGVLVLRVAGLATALRARESLNRGELPAQTMLEGLMMALAGGLLILPGFISDVVGLVMLLPVTRKLLAGKMRQRAEEAAIRQRAFADDLQPRGGPAPRQPLGREGDVIEGEFEHRDSK
;
A
#
# COMPACT_ATOMS: atom_id res chain seq x y z
N MET A 1 -6.57 17.18 6.68
CA MET A 1 -5.27 17.29 7.38
C MET A 1 -5.40 17.41 8.90
N ARG A 2 -6.38 18.17 9.43
CA ARG A 2 -6.66 18.29 10.88
C ARG A 2 -6.85 16.97 11.67
N PRO A 3 -7.53 15.92 11.16
CA PRO A 3 -7.80 14.73 11.98
C PRO A 3 -6.56 13.84 12.22
N PHE A 4 -5.60 13.81 11.29
CA PHE A 4 -4.36 13.03 11.47
C PHE A 4 -3.48 13.61 12.58
N LEU A 5 -3.40 14.95 12.68
CA LEU A 5 -2.68 15.62 13.77
C LEU A 5 -3.32 15.33 15.13
N LEU A 6 -4.66 15.33 15.20
CA LEU A 6 -5.39 14.97 16.42
C LEU A 6 -5.14 13.52 16.82
N LEU A 7 -5.17 12.58 15.86
CA LEU A 7 -4.90 11.17 16.13
C LEU A 7 -3.46 10.96 16.60
N PHE A 8 -2.48 11.59 15.94
CA PHE A 8 -1.07 11.51 16.31
C PHE A 8 -0.80 12.08 17.72
N LEU A 9 -1.54 13.11 18.14
CA LEU A 9 -1.42 13.66 19.49
C LEU A 9 -2.16 12.80 20.54
N LEU A 10 -3.36 12.31 20.21
CA LEU A 10 -4.19 11.55 21.13
C LEU A 10 -3.63 10.15 21.40
N PHE A 11 -3.01 9.54 20.39
CA PHE A 11 -2.44 8.20 20.48
C PHE A 11 -1.40 8.04 21.61
N PRO A 12 -0.33 8.84 21.71
CA PRO A 12 0.63 8.72 22.81
C PRO A 12 0.03 9.05 24.18
N VAL A 13 -0.98 9.93 24.24
CA VAL A 13 -1.72 10.19 25.49
C VAL A 13 -2.47 8.93 25.94
N LEU A 14 -3.09 8.21 25.01
CA LEU A 14 -3.76 6.96 25.29
C LEU A 14 -2.79 5.87 25.74
N GLU A 15 -1.61 5.78 25.12
CA GLU A 15 -0.55 4.86 25.54
C GLU A 15 -0.10 5.13 26.97
N LEU A 16 0.11 6.41 27.33
CA LEU A 16 0.47 6.79 28.69
C LEU A 16 -0.64 6.45 29.69
N PHE A 17 -1.90 6.67 29.31
CA PHE A 17 -3.05 6.30 30.14
C PHE A 17 -3.08 4.79 30.44
N VAL A 18 -2.90 3.96 29.40
CA VAL A 18 -2.84 2.49 29.57
C VAL A 18 -1.62 2.09 30.39
N PHE A 19 -0.46 2.72 30.17
CA PHE A 19 0.73 2.46 30.96
C PHE A 19 0.50 2.74 32.45
N VAL A 20 -0.14 3.85 32.80
CA VAL A 20 -0.48 4.17 34.20
C VAL A 20 -1.42 3.12 34.78
N GLN A 21 -2.45 2.71 34.04
CA GLN A 21 -3.37 1.64 34.46
C GLN A 21 -2.63 0.32 34.73
N VAL A 22 -1.83 -0.14 33.78
CA VAL A 22 -1.09 -1.41 33.92
C VAL A 22 -0.06 -1.32 35.04
N SER A 23 0.72 -0.24 35.10
CA SER A 23 1.73 -0.05 36.16
C SER A 23 1.11 0.08 37.55
N SER A 24 -0.12 0.58 37.66
CA SER A 24 -0.86 0.57 38.93
C SER A 24 -1.32 -0.82 39.35
N ALA A 25 -1.57 -1.71 38.39
CA ALA A 25 -2.04 -3.08 38.65
C ALA A 25 -0.90 -4.06 38.97
N ILE A 26 0.23 -3.98 38.26
CA ILE A 26 1.36 -4.93 38.38
C ILE A 26 2.64 -4.31 38.96
N GLY A 27 2.67 -2.99 39.15
CA GLY A 27 3.85 -2.23 39.56
C GLY A 27 4.60 -1.59 38.39
N PHE A 28 5.36 -0.54 38.69
CA PHE A 28 6.11 0.24 37.70
C PHE A 28 7.21 -0.58 37.00
N PHE A 29 8.08 -1.25 37.76
CA PHE A 29 9.21 -1.99 37.18
C PHE A 29 8.76 -3.13 36.25
N PRO A 30 7.76 -3.98 36.62
CA PRO A 30 7.24 -4.99 35.70
C PRO A 30 6.62 -4.40 34.44
N ALA A 31 5.85 -3.30 34.54
CA ALA A 31 5.26 -2.64 33.37
C ALA A 31 6.32 -2.05 32.44
N LEU A 32 7.36 -1.42 32.99
CA LEU A 32 8.49 -0.91 32.21
C LEU A 32 9.26 -2.05 31.52
N LEU A 33 9.47 -3.17 32.20
CA LEU A 33 10.13 -4.34 31.63
C LEU A 33 9.34 -4.92 30.44
N LEU A 34 8.00 -4.98 30.54
CA LEU A 34 7.13 -5.42 29.44
C LEU A 34 7.31 -4.56 28.19
N ILE A 35 7.32 -3.24 28.35
CA ILE A 35 7.57 -2.31 27.23
C ILE A 35 8.93 -2.55 26.61
N ILE A 36 10.00 -2.66 27.42
CA ILE A 36 11.35 -2.89 26.91
C ILE A 36 11.42 -4.21 26.14
N LEU A 37 10.83 -5.28 26.69
CA LEU A 37 10.78 -6.59 26.04
C LEU A 37 9.99 -6.54 24.72
N GLY A 38 8.86 -5.84 24.68
CA GLY A 38 8.07 -5.61 23.47
C GLY A 38 8.89 -4.92 22.39
N SER A 39 9.54 -3.82 22.73
CA SER A 39 10.41 -3.09 21.80
C SER A 39 11.60 -3.91 21.32
N MET A 40 12.26 -4.68 22.20
CA MET A 40 13.31 -5.62 21.80
C MET A 40 12.81 -6.67 20.81
N LEU A 41 11.60 -7.20 21.05
CA LEU A 41 10.97 -8.17 20.17
C LEU A 41 10.65 -7.53 18.80
N GLY A 42 10.17 -6.29 18.78
CA GLY A 42 9.97 -5.51 17.56
C GLY A 42 11.26 -5.34 16.73
N VAL A 43 12.37 -4.98 17.38
CA VAL A 43 13.68 -4.87 16.73
C VAL A 43 14.13 -6.22 16.16
N LEU A 44 13.95 -7.31 16.93
CA LEU A 44 14.31 -8.65 16.48
C LEU A 44 13.52 -9.06 15.24
N VAL A 45 12.20 -8.84 15.26
CA VAL A 45 11.32 -9.09 14.11
C VAL A 45 11.78 -8.31 12.89
N LEU A 46 12.04 -7.00 13.04
CA LEU A 46 12.48 -6.16 11.94
C LEU A 46 13.82 -6.64 11.36
N ARG A 47 14.77 -7.05 12.22
CA ARG A 47 16.07 -7.56 11.81
C ARG A 47 15.95 -8.88 11.03
N VAL A 48 15.20 -9.85 11.56
CA VAL A 48 15.02 -11.16 10.93
C VAL A 48 14.22 -11.05 9.63
N ALA A 49 13.09 -10.32 9.66
CA ALA A 49 12.25 -10.11 8.49
C ALA A 49 12.95 -9.32 7.39
N GLY A 50 13.72 -8.28 7.76
CA GLY A 50 14.48 -7.47 6.82
C GLY A 50 15.53 -8.30 6.07
N LEU A 51 16.32 -9.08 6.81
CA LEU A 51 17.32 -9.99 6.22
C LEU A 51 16.68 -11.05 5.32
N ALA A 52 15.62 -11.72 5.79
CA ALA A 52 14.92 -12.74 5.02
C ALA A 52 14.31 -12.18 3.72
N THR A 53 13.72 -10.98 3.79
CA THR A 53 13.15 -10.28 2.63
C THR A 53 14.24 -9.91 1.63
N ALA A 54 15.37 -9.36 2.10
CA ALA A 54 16.49 -8.97 1.25
C ALA A 54 17.10 -10.17 0.51
N LEU A 55 17.29 -11.31 1.20
CA LEU A 55 17.82 -12.53 0.60
C LEU A 55 16.88 -13.08 -0.49
N ARG A 56 15.57 -13.20 -0.19
CA ARG A 56 14.56 -13.67 -1.15
C ARG A 56 14.38 -12.73 -2.34
N ALA A 57 14.44 -11.42 -2.09
CA ALA A 57 14.38 -10.41 -3.15
C ALA A 57 15.57 -10.56 -4.10
N ARG A 58 16.79 -10.69 -3.56
CA ARG A 58 18.00 -10.92 -4.36
C ARG A 58 17.90 -12.21 -5.18
N GLU A 59 17.41 -13.30 -4.59
CA GLU A 59 17.23 -14.57 -5.28
C GLU A 59 16.22 -14.47 -6.44
N SER A 60 15.11 -13.76 -6.25
CA SER A 60 14.09 -13.56 -7.28
C SER A 60 14.63 -12.68 -8.42
N LEU A 61 15.37 -11.62 -8.10
CA LEU A 61 16.02 -10.76 -9.09
C LEU A 61 17.09 -11.53 -9.89
N ASN A 62 17.84 -12.42 -9.25
CA ASN A 62 18.80 -13.30 -9.95
C ASN A 62 18.10 -14.27 -10.92
N ARG A 63 16.83 -14.61 -10.66
CA ARG A 63 15.98 -15.40 -11.57
C ARG A 63 15.28 -14.56 -12.65
N GLY A 64 15.45 -13.24 -12.65
CA GLY A 64 14.74 -12.33 -13.55
C GLY A 64 13.26 -12.11 -13.18
N GLU A 65 12.84 -12.50 -11.98
CA GLU A 65 11.47 -12.37 -11.49
C GLU A 65 11.31 -11.16 -10.57
N LEU A 66 10.17 -10.46 -10.66
CA LEU A 66 9.84 -9.35 -9.76
C LEU A 66 9.33 -9.87 -8.40
N PRO A 67 9.99 -9.56 -7.26
CA PRO A 67 9.64 -10.09 -5.94
C PRO A 67 8.46 -9.37 -5.26
N ALA A 68 7.36 -9.15 -5.97
CA ALA A 68 6.23 -8.35 -5.47
C ALA A 68 5.62 -8.90 -4.16
N GLN A 69 5.41 -10.21 -4.07
CA GLN A 69 4.85 -10.84 -2.86
C GLN A 69 5.82 -10.77 -1.67
N THR A 70 7.10 -11.05 -1.92
CA THR A 70 8.16 -10.95 -0.90
C THR A 70 8.28 -9.54 -0.35
N MET A 71 8.21 -8.51 -1.21
CA MET A 71 8.25 -7.11 -0.79
C MET A 71 7.06 -6.71 0.06
N LEU A 72 5.84 -7.13 -0.32
CA LEU A 72 4.64 -6.87 0.47
C LEU A 72 4.73 -7.54 1.85
N GLU A 73 5.19 -8.79 1.89
CA GLU A 73 5.41 -9.51 3.14
C GLU A 73 6.44 -8.82 4.04
N GLY A 74 7.54 -8.35 3.45
CA GLY A 74 8.58 -7.59 4.14
C GLY A 74 8.06 -6.26 4.68
N LEU A 75 7.27 -5.53 3.91
CA LEU A 75 6.66 -4.27 4.33
C LEU A 75 5.70 -4.47 5.50
N MET A 76 4.87 -5.50 5.45
CA MET A 76 3.95 -5.84 6.55
C MET A 76 4.72 -6.18 7.84
N MET A 77 5.80 -6.96 7.74
CA MET A 77 6.66 -7.24 8.90
C MET A 77 7.38 -5.99 9.41
N ALA A 78 7.79 -5.09 8.51
CA ALA A 78 8.43 -3.83 8.90
C ALA A 78 7.47 -2.90 9.63
N LEU A 79 6.21 -2.80 9.17
CA LEU A 79 5.17 -2.03 9.86
C LEU A 79 4.82 -2.64 11.22
N ALA A 80 4.67 -3.97 11.29
CA ALA A 80 4.39 -4.67 12.56
C ALA A 80 5.53 -4.50 13.57
N GLY A 81 6.77 -4.76 13.15
CA GLY A 81 7.97 -4.60 13.98
C GLY A 81 8.20 -3.13 14.37
N GLY A 82 8.00 -2.20 13.43
CA GLY A 82 8.07 -0.77 13.69
C GLY A 82 7.05 -0.31 14.73
N LEU A 83 5.84 -0.88 14.73
CA LEU A 83 4.82 -0.60 15.74
C LEU A 83 5.19 -1.13 17.13
N LEU A 84 5.84 -2.29 17.25
CA LEU A 84 6.37 -2.79 18.54
C LEU A 84 7.54 -1.96 19.07
N ILE A 85 8.33 -1.37 18.17
CA ILE A 85 9.47 -0.53 18.58
C ILE A 85 8.98 0.74 19.27
N LEU A 86 7.80 1.26 18.91
CA LEU A 86 7.16 2.36 19.62
C LEU A 86 6.72 1.85 21.00
N PRO A 87 7.32 2.34 22.10
CA PRO A 87 7.04 1.83 23.43
C PRO A 87 5.59 2.16 23.82
N GLY A 88 4.72 1.16 23.84
CA GLY A 88 3.30 1.34 24.15
C GLY A 88 2.53 0.02 24.19
N PHE A 89 1.64 -0.14 25.16
CA PHE A 89 0.86 -1.37 25.32
C PHE A 89 -0.13 -1.58 24.18
N ILE A 90 -0.72 -0.51 23.64
CA ILE A 90 -1.68 -0.62 22.54
C ILE A 90 -0.92 -0.96 21.25
N SER A 91 0.16 -0.23 20.99
CA SER A 91 1.07 -0.47 19.86
C SER A 91 1.62 -1.89 19.86
N ASP A 92 2.04 -2.40 21.02
CA ASP A 92 2.53 -3.76 21.19
C ASP A 92 1.46 -4.80 20.84
N VAL A 93 0.24 -4.64 21.36
CA VAL A 93 -0.87 -5.57 21.03
C VAL A 93 -1.18 -5.54 19.55
N VAL A 94 -1.32 -4.35 18.95
CA VAL A 94 -1.65 -4.21 17.53
C VAL A 94 -0.55 -4.81 16.66
N GLY A 95 0.71 -4.54 16.98
CA GLY A 95 1.82 -5.04 16.20
C GLY A 95 2.03 -6.56 16.38
N LEU A 96 1.80 -7.11 17.58
CA LEU A 96 1.84 -8.56 17.83
C LEU A 96 0.71 -9.26 17.07
N VAL A 97 -0.49 -8.69 17.08
CA VAL A 97 -1.62 -9.18 16.29
C VAL A 97 -1.28 -9.12 14.80
N MET A 98 -0.61 -8.07 14.33
CA MET A 98 -0.20 -7.95 12.93
C MET A 98 0.91 -8.95 12.54
N LEU A 99 1.73 -9.38 13.51
CA LEU A 99 2.76 -10.39 13.32
C LEU A 99 2.19 -11.81 13.12
N LEU A 100 0.98 -12.09 13.65
CA LEU A 100 0.37 -13.42 13.56
C LEU A 100 0.14 -13.84 12.09
N PRO A 101 0.38 -15.12 11.75
CA PRO A 101 0.24 -15.62 10.38
C PRO A 101 -1.20 -15.60 9.86
N VAL A 102 -2.19 -15.62 10.75
CA VAL A 102 -3.62 -15.58 10.40
C VAL A 102 -4.00 -14.21 9.84
N THR A 103 -3.57 -13.14 10.50
CA THR A 103 -3.73 -11.74 10.06
C THR A 103 -3.03 -11.50 8.74
N ARG A 104 -1.82 -12.08 8.53
CA ARG A 104 -1.11 -12.01 7.25
C ARG A 104 -1.92 -12.59 6.10
N LYS A 105 -2.50 -13.78 6.27
CA LYS A 105 -3.32 -14.43 5.22
C LYS A 105 -4.61 -13.65 4.93
N LEU A 106 -5.27 -13.12 5.96
CA LEU A 106 -6.50 -12.35 5.81
C LEU A 106 -6.27 -11.00 5.13
N LEU A 107 -5.20 -10.27 5.49
CA LEU A 107 -4.87 -9.00 4.84
C LEU A 107 -4.36 -9.21 3.40
N ALA A 108 -3.51 -10.22 3.16
CA ALA A 108 -3.05 -10.55 1.80
C ALA A 108 -4.21 -10.95 0.89
N GLY A 109 -5.19 -11.72 1.41
CA GLY A 109 -6.40 -12.07 0.67
C GLY A 109 -7.25 -10.85 0.28
N LYS A 110 -7.47 -9.92 1.22
CA LYS A 110 -8.23 -8.68 0.95
C LYS A 110 -7.50 -7.73 0.00
N MET A 111 -6.17 -7.65 0.06
CA MET A 111 -5.39 -6.84 -0.87
C MET A 111 -5.40 -7.43 -2.28
N ARG A 112 -5.38 -8.76 -2.44
CA ARG A 112 -5.53 -9.42 -3.75
C ARG A 112 -6.88 -9.13 -4.39
N GLN A 113 -7.97 -9.26 -3.63
CA GLN A 113 -9.32 -8.93 -4.13
C GLN A 113 -9.42 -7.47 -4.60
N ARG A 114 -8.86 -6.52 -3.82
CA ARG A 114 -8.86 -5.11 -4.23
C ARG A 114 -7.92 -4.81 -5.40
N ALA A 115 -6.79 -5.51 -5.51
CA ALA A 115 -5.89 -5.37 -6.64
C ALA A 115 -6.51 -5.93 -7.92
N GLU A 116 -7.25 -7.03 -7.83
CA GLU A 116 -8.03 -7.59 -8.94
C GLU A 116 -9.17 -6.66 -9.33
N GLU A 117 -9.94 -6.14 -8.38
CA GLU A 117 -10.99 -5.14 -8.66
C GLU A 117 -10.43 -3.85 -9.30
N ALA A 118 -9.28 -3.37 -8.82
CA ALA A 118 -8.60 -2.20 -9.39
C ALA A 118 -8.05 -2.49 -10.80
N ALA A 119 -7.48 -3.67 -11.02
CA ALA A 119 -7.00 -4.10 -12.33
C ALA A 119 -8.16 -4.33 -13.33
N ILE A 120 -9.30 -4.84 -12.87
CA ILE A 120 -10.53 -4.98 -13.68
C ILE A 120 -11.07 -3.60 -14.05
N ARG A 121 -11.10 -2.64 -13.13
CA ARG A 121 -11.48 -1.24 -13.42
C ARG A 121 -10.54 -0.56 -14.40
N GLN A 122 -9.23 -0.82 -14.30
CA GLN A 122 -8.23 -0.30 -15.25
C GLN A 122 -8.37 -0.95 -16.64
N ARG A 123 -8.67 -2.25 -16.72
CA ARG A 123 -8.97 -2.92 -17.99
C ARG A 123 -10.26 -2.42 -18.63
N ALA A 124 -11.30 -2.17 -17.84
CA ALA A 124 -12.55 -1.57 -18.33
C ALA A 124 -12.32 -0.15 -18.90
N PHE A 125 -11.48 0.66 -18.25
CA PHE A 125 -11.08 1.96 -18.79
C PHE A 125 -10.21 1.86 -20.06
N ALA A 126 -9.34 0.85 -20.15
CA ALA A 126 -8.50 0.65 -21.33
C ALA A 126 -9.31 0.15 -22.55
N ASP A 127 -10.36 -0.64 -22.33
CA ASP A 127 -11.31 -1.07 -23.38
C ASP A 127 -12.13 0.11 -23.94
N ASP A 128 -12.51 1.08 -23.11
CA ASP A 128 -13.21 2.31 -23.55
C ASP A 128 -12.32 3.27 -24.36
N LEU A 129 -11.00 3.18 -24.21
CA LEU A 129 -10.02 3.96 -24.99
C LEU A 129 -9.60 3.28 -26.30
N GLN A 130 -9.98 2.02 -26.55
CA GLN A 130 -9.90 1.46 -27.89
C GLN A 130 -11.10 1.94 -28.70
N PRO A 131 -10.90 2.75 -29.76
CA PRO A 131 -11.95 2.96 -30.74
C PRO A 131 -12.22 1.58 -31.33
N ARG A 132 -13.37 1.01 -31.00
CA ARG A 132 -13.85 -0.25 -31.55
C ARG A 132 -13.89 -0.06 -33.07
N GLY A 133 -12.84 -0.51 -33.75
CA GLY A 133 -12.77 -0.66 -35.19
C GLY A 133 -13.78 -1.71 -35.61
N GLY A 134 -15.05 -1.35 -35.57
CA GLY A 134 -16.14 -2.14 -36.12
C GLY A 134 -15.95 -2.28 -37.63
N PRO A 135 -16.44 -3.37 -38.24
CA PRO A 135 -16.39 -3.52 -39.68
C PRO A 135 -17.07 -2.30 -40.32
N ALA A 136 -16.36 -1.62 -41.21
CA ALA A 136 -16.83 -0.43 -41.90
C ALA A 136 -18.26 -0.64 -42.43
N PRO A 137 -19.23 0.25 -42.15
CA PRO A 137 -20.51 0.20 -42.81
C PRO A 137 -20.25 0.42 -44.30
N ARG A 138 -20.63 -0.55 -45.13
CA ARG A 138 -20.67 -0.36 -46.59
C ARG A 138 -21.55 0.85 -46.87
N GLN A 139 -20.94 1.97 -47.23
CA GLN A 139 -21.66 3.15 -47.72
C GLN A 139 -22.34 2.79 -49.04
N PRO A 140 -23.67 3.00 -49.17
CA PRO A 140 -24.30 3.05 -50.48
C PRO A 140 -23.79 4.30 -51.20
N LEU A 141 -23.39 4.10 -52.45
CA LEU A 141 -23.01 5.12 -53.40
C LEU A 141 -24.07 6.25 -53.44
N GLY A 142 -23.63 7.49 -53.25
CA GLY A 142 -24.38 8.69 -53.61
C GLY A 142 -24.84 9.57 -52.44
N ARG A 143 -23.99 10.52 -52.04
CA ARG A 143 -24.40 11.92 -51.84
C ARG A 143 -23.16 12.82 -51.76
N GLU A 144 -23.10 13.76 -52.69
CA GLU A 144 -22.28 14.98 -52.65
C GLU A 144 -22.27 15.60 -51.25
N GLY A 145 -21.07 15.93 -50.77
CA GLY A 145 -20.84 16.57 -49.47
C GLY A 145 -19.60 17.46 -49.55
N ASP A 146 -19.84 18.67 -50.04
CA ASP A 146 -19.13 19.94 -49.82
C ASP A 146 -17.61 19.89 -49.57
N VAL A 147 -16.85 19.95 -50.67
CA VAL A 147 -15.42 20.25 -50.65
C VAL A 147 -15.27 21.77 -50.71
N ILE A 148 -14.89 22.38 -49.58
CA ILE A 148 -14.56 23.80 -49.53
C ILE A 148 -13.10 23.95 -49.98
N GLU A 149 -12.89 24.36 -51.23
CA GLU A 149 -11.58 24.80 -51.74
C GLU A 149 -11.25 26.19 -51.18
N GLY A 150 -10.21 26.26 -50.36
CA GLY A 150 -9.67 27.52 -49.85
C GLY A 150 -8.59 28.05 -50.80
N GLU A 151 -8.82 29.21 -51.41
CA GLU A 151 -7.80 29.93 -52.15
C GLU A 151 -6.90 30.71 -51.17
N PHE A 152 -5.56 30.63 -51.33
CA PHE A 152 -4.61 31.35 -50.49
C PHE A 152 -3.85 32.40 -51.31
N GLU A 153 -3.81 33.62 -50.79
CA GLU A 153 -3.07 34.74 -51.40
C GLU A 153 -1.82 35.04 -50.56
N HIS A 154 -0.63 34.95 -51.15
CA HIS A 154 0.61 35.36 -50.49
C HIS A 154 0.73 36.88 -50.51
N ARG A 155 0.53 37.52 -49.36
CA ARG A 155 0.86 38.93 -49.16
C ARG A 155 2.32 39.07 -48.76
N ASP A 156 3.18 39.32 -49.74
CA ASP A 156 4.50 39.90 -49.49
C ASP A 156 4.34 41.39 -49.11
N SER A 157 4.73 41.73 -47.88
CA SER A 157 4.84 43.12 -47.44
C SER A 157 6.19 43.67 -47.87
N LYS A 158 6.17 44.82 -48.54
CA LYS A 158 7.34 45.63 -48.89
C LYS A 158 7.85 46.41 -47.68
#